data_AF-A0A396GYB7-F1
#
_entry.id   AF-A0A396GYB7-F1
#
_cell.length_a   1.000
_cell.length_b   1.000
_cell.length_c   1.000
_cell.angle_alpha   90.00
_cell.angle_beta   90.00
_cell.angle_gamma   90.00
#
_symmetry.space_group_name_H-M   'P 1'
#
loop_
_entity.id
_entity.type
_entity.pdbx_description
1 polymer ?
#
loop_
_entity_poly.entity_id
_entity_poly.type
_entity_poly.pdbx_seq_one_letter_code
_entity_poly.pdbx_strand_id
1 'polypeptide(L)'
;MFVFRNFLCLYHDFNGTDFVIWKMTKFGDDKSWTLFLKFSYHNIQMGHNLRVDHKRVDTLRLKLKPVHLSENIDTIVFVNNLQNQAVLYNFRNNTVLKSKINHKIRWFCTEDYVEVWFQLAH
;
A
#
# COMPACT_ATOMS: atom_id res chain seq x y z
N MET A 1 2.95 6.67 3.85
CA MET A 1 2.76 6.28 5.27
C MET A 1 1.27 6.31 5.57
N PHE A 2 0.77 5.45 6.47
CA PHE A 2 -0.63 5.45 6.93
C PHE A 2 -0.68 4.98 8.38
N VAL A 3 -1.77 5.30 9.10
CA VAL A 3 -1.98 4.83 10.47
C VAL A 3 -2.93 3.64 10.45
N PHE A 4 -2.58 2.58 11.18
CA PHE A 4 -3.33 1.34 11.27
C PHE A 4 -3.45 0.87 12.71
N ARG A 5 -4.67 0.82 13.28
CA ARG A 5 -4.94 0.40 14.68
C ARG A 5 -3.92 0.97 15.67
N ASN A 6 -3.64 2.27 15.56
CA ASN A 6 -2.67 3.04 16.36
C ASN A 6 -1.18 2.76 16.07
N PHE A 7 -0.85 1.91 15.09
CA PHE A 7 0.49 1.73 14.59
C PHE A 7 0.75 2.63 13.39
N LEU A 8 1.94 3.24 13.35
CA LEU A 8 2.42 3.91 12.16
C LEU A 8 2.90 2.85 11.17
N CYS A 9 2.38 2.88 9.94
CA CYS A 9 2.72 1.94 8.89
C CYS A 9 3.39 2.62 7.70
N LEU A 10 4.48 2.01 7.25
CA LEU A 10 5.19 2.38 6.04
C LEU A 10 5.04 1.29 5.01
N TYR A 11 4.72 1.68 3.79
CA TYR A 11 4.67 0.75 2.66
C TYR A 11 5.56 1.25 1.54
N HIS A 12 6.16 0.32 0.82
CA HIS A 12 6.97 0.63 -0.36
C HIS A 12 6.96 -0.56 -1.33
N ASP A 13 7.31 -0.24 -2.57
CA ASP A 13 7.63 -1.23 -3.59
C ASP A 13 9.05 -1.74 -3.36
N PHE A 14 9.21 -3.05 -3.23
CA PHE A 14 10.49 -3.71 -3.07
C PHE A 14 10.89 -4.36 -4.39
N ASN A 15 11.98 -3.86 -5.00
CA ASN A 15 12.52 -4.29 -6.30
C ASN A 15 11.50 -4.30 -7.45
N GLY A 16 10.37 -3.59 -7.31
CA GLY A 16 9.29 -3.54 -8.30
C GLY A 16 8.48 -4.84 -8.44
N THR A 17 8.78 -5.87 -7.65
CA THR A 17 8.13 -7.21 -7.71
C THR A 17 7.28 -7.51 -6.49
N ASP A 18 7.66 -6.96 -5.34
CA ASP A 18 6.98 -7.19 -4.07
C ASP A 18 6.44 -5.89 -3.50
N PHE A 19 5.33 -6.01 -2.79
CA PHE A 19 4.78 -4.96 -1.97
C PHE A 19 5.06 -5.29 -0.50
N VAL A 20 5.61 -4.32 0.23
CA VAL A 20 6.04 -4.51 1.61
C VAL A 20 5.40 -3.46 2.50
N ILE A 21 4.87 -3.90 3.65
CA ILE A 21 4.34 -3.06 4.72
C ILE A 21 5.12 -3.36 6.00
N TRP A 22 5.66 -2.30 6.59
CA TRP A 22 6.25 -2.28 7.93
C TRP A 22 5.31 -1.57 8.90
N LYS A 23 5.33 -1.98 10.16
CA LYS A 23 4.63 -1.30 11.26
C LYS A 23 5.59 -0.97 12.38
N MET A 24 5.46 0.23 12.94
CA MET A 24 6.15 0.66 14.15
C MET A 24 5.34 0.18 15.35
N THR A 25 5.90 -0.72 16.17
CA THR A 25 5.19 -1.28 17.34
C THR A 25 5.23 -0.38 18.56
N LYS A 26 6.19 0.55 18.63
CA LYS A 26 6.32 1.56 19.67
C LYS A 26 6.59 2.92 19.04
N PHE A 27 5.68 3.86 19.26
CA PHE A 27 5.76 5.19 18.64
C PHE A 27 7.07 5.91 19.00
N GLY A 28 7.76 6.44 18.00
CA GLY A 28 9.03 7.16 18.15
C GLY A 28 10.27 6.28 18.31
N ASP A 29 10.13 4.95 18.36
CA ASP A 29 11.26 4.01 18.50
C ASP A 29 11.63 3.44 17.12
N ASP A 30 12.76 3.89 16.58
CA ASP A 30 13.28 3.50 15.25
C ASP A 30 13.62 2.01 15.15
N LYS A 31 13.88 1.34 16.26
CA LYS A 31 14.17 -0.10 16.31
C LYS A 31 12.91 -0.95 16.40
N SER A 32 11.75 -0.32 16.60
CA SER A 32 10.47 -1.02 16.77
C SER A 32 9.76 -1.33 15.44
N TRP A 33 10.35 -0.99 14.30
CA TRP A 33 9.82 -1.36 12.98
C TRP A 33 9.86 -2.87 12.80
N THR A 34 8.70 -3.46 12.53
CA THR A 34 8.55 -4.89 12.26
C THR A 34 7.83 -5.11 10.94
N LEU A 35 8.21 -6.16 10.22
CA LEU A 35 7.55 -6.51 8.97
C LEU A 35 6.10 -6.93 9.29
N PHE A 36 5.14 -6.19 8.74
CA PHE A 36 3.71 -6.50 8.91
C PHE A 36 3.22 -7.42 7.81
N LEU A 37 3.55 -7.11 6.56
CA LEU A 37 3.10 -7.87 5.41
C LEU A 37 4.10 -7.74 4.26
N LYS A 38 4.36 -8.86 3.56
CA LYS A 38 5.06 -8.89 2.28
C LYS A 38 4.31 -9.82 1.32
N PHE A 39 4.03 -9.36 0.11
CA PHE A 39 3.45 -10.20 -0.94
C PHE A 39 3.94 -9.78 -2.32
N SER A 40 3.95 -10.73 -3.26
CA SER A 40 4.32 -10.44 -4.64
C SER A 40 3.15 -9.81 -5.40
N TYR A 41 3.45 -8.88 -6.31
CA TYR A 41 2.50 -8.40 -7.30
C TYR A 41 1.85 -9.54 -8.12
N HIS A 42 2.53 -10.67 -8.26
CA HIS A 42 1.99 -11.86 -8.90
C HIS A 42 0.81 -12.46 -8.12
N ASN A 43 0.86 -12.47 -6.78
CA ASN A 43 -0.20 -13.04 -5.94
C ASN A 43 -1.53 -12.31 -6.15
N ILE A 44 -1.46 -10.99 -6.34
CA ILE A 44 -2.62 -10.15 -6.63
C ILE A 44 -2.93 -10.05 -8.13
N GLN A 45 -2.31 -10.90 -8.95
CA GLN A 45 -2.51 -10.99 -10.40
C GLN A 45 -2.39 -9.63 -11.08
N MET A 46 -1.45 -8.79 -10.64
CA MET A 46 -1.12 -7.56 -11.35
C MET A 46 -0.39 -7.97 -12.63
N GLY A 47 -1.04 -7.76 -13.78
CA GLY A 47 -0.52 -8.22 -15.07
C GLY A 47 0.89 -7.70 -15.35
N HIS A 48 1.70 -8.52 -16.03
CA HIS A 48 3.10 -8.26 -16.41
C HIS A 48 3.34 -7.03 -17.32
N ASN A 49 2.32 -6.20 -17.59
CA ASN A 49 2.46 -4.93 -18.32
C ASN A 49 3.06 -3.83 -17.42
N LEU A 50 4.06 -4.18 -16.63
CA LEU A 50 4.90 -3.28 -15.83
C LEU A 50 6.15 -2.86 -16.61
N ARG A 51 6.14 -2.95 -17.95
CA ARG A 51 7.15 -2.29 -18.80
C ARG A 51 6.93 -0.80 -18.67
N VAL A 52 7.53 -0.23 -17.63
CA VAL A 52 7.62 1.21 -17.40
C VAL A 52 8.40 1.77 -18.59
N ASP A 53 7.68 2.47 -19.47
CA ASP A 53 8.34 3.38 -20.39
C ASP A 53 9.03 4.44 -19.51
N HIS A 54 10.37 4.43 -19.48
CA HIS A 54 11.21 5.25 -18.59
C HIS A 54 11.07 6.78 -18.79
N LYS A 55 10.05 7.22 -19.54
CA LYS A 55 9.73 8.63 -19.82
C LYS A 55 8.65 9.23 -18.92
N ARG A 56 8.02 8.46 -18.01
CA ARG A 56 7.00 8.93 -17.05
C ARG A 56 7.44 8.74 -15.60
N VAL A 57 8.64 9.22 -15.28
CA VAL A 57 9.37 8.92 -14.03
C VAL A 57 8.65 9.39 -12.75
N ASP A 58 7.69 10.33 -12.84
CA ASP A 58 7.10 10.95 -11.65
C ASP A 58 5.67 10.50 -11.29
N THR A 59 4.93 9.82 -12.17
CA THR A 59 3.50 9.47 -11.88
C THR A 59 3.28 8.04 -11.35
N LEU A 60 4.34 7.27 -11.08
CA LEU A 60 4.29 5.80 -10.96
C LEU A 60 4.80 5.22 -9.63
N ARG A 61 5.17 6.06 -8.67
CA ARG A 61 5.99 5.62 -7.53
C ARG A 61 5.30 4.62 -6.58
N LEU A 62 3.98 4.51 -6.60
CA LEU A 62 3.25 3.48 -5.84
C LEU A 62 2.03 3.00 -6.64
N LYS A 63 2.14 1.83 -7.27
CA LYS A 63 1.06 1.24 -8.09
C LYS A 63 -0.17 0.88 -7.26
N LEU A 64 0.07 0.53 -6.00
CA LEU A 64 -0.94 0.27 -4.99
C LEU A 64 -0.79 1.24 -3.84
N LYS A 65 -1.92 1.83 -3.43
CA LYS A 65 -2.01 2.60 -2.20
C LYS A 65 -2.93 1.85 -1.23
N PRO A 66 -2.46 1.45 -0.04
CA PRO A 66 -3.34 0.92 0.99
C PRO A 66 -4.29 2.04 1.44
N VAL A 67 -5.57 1.76 1.47
CA VAL A 67 -6.61 2.73 1.89
C VAL A 67 -7.36 2.28 3.13
N HIS A 68 -7.49 0.97 3.34
CA HIS A 68 -8.23 0.44 4.47
C HIS A 68 -7.76 -0.99 4.82
N LEU A 69 -7.97 -1.39 6.07
CA LEU A 69 -7.84 -2.78 6.51
C LEU A 69 -9.16 -3.22 7.16
N SER A 70 -9.63 -4.42 6.81
CA SER A 70 -10.82 -5.04 7.39
C SER A 70 -10.74 -5.11 8.92
N GLU A 71 -11.90 -5.12 9.58
CA GLU A 71 -12.00 -5.27 11.04
C GLU A 71 -11.29 -6.54 11.53
N ASN A 72 -11.41 -7.64 10.77
CA ASN A 72 -10.79 -8.93 11.08
C ASN A 72 -9.27 -8.97 10.86
N ILE A 73 -8.66 -7.87 10.39
CA ILE A 73 -7.20 -7.75 10.18
C ILE A 73 -6.69 -8.89 9.29
N ASP A 74 -7.43 -9.20 8.23
CA ASP A 74 -7.04 -10.26 7.30
C ASP A 74 -7.05 -9.76 5.86
N THR A 75 -7.69 -8.62 5.59
CA THR A 75 -7.95 -8.11 4.25
C THR A 75 -7.57 -6.64 4.14
N ILE A 76 -6.58 -6.32 3.30
CA ILE A 76 -6.22 -4.94 2.96
C ILE A 76 -6.95 -4.54 1.69
N VAL A 77 -7.54 -3.35 1.71
CA VAL A 77 -8.07 -2.68 0.52
C VAL A 77 -6.99 -1.78 -0.03
N PHE A 78 -6.65 -2.00 -1.29
CA PHE A 78 -5.75 -1.17 -2.07
C PHE A 78 -6.51 -0.46 -3.17
N VAL A 79 -6.12 0.78 -3.45
CA VAL A 79 -6.41 1.43 -4.73
C VAL A 79 -5.27 1.10 -5.69
N ASN A 80 -5.63 0.52 -6.83
CA ASN A 80 -4.72 0.27 -7.93
C ASN A 80 -4.81 1.42 -8.93
N ASN A 81 -3.84 2.31 -8.88
CA ASN A 81 -3.82 3.53 -9.68
C ASN A 81 -3.63 3.24 -11.19
N LEU A 82 -2.99 2.12 -11.55
CA LEU A 82 -2.76 1.75 -12.95
C LEU A 82 -4.03 1.26 -13.63
N GLN A 83 -4.84 0.49 -12.91
CA GLN A 83 -6.04 -0.15 -13.45
C GLN A 83 -7.33 0.52 -12.96
N ASN A 84 -7.21 1.63 -12.20
CA ASN A 84 -8.30 2.41 -11.60
C ASN A 84 -9.30 1.59 -10.75
N GLN A 85 -8.84 0.49 -10.14
CA GLN A 85 -9.70 -0.48 -9.44
C GLN A 85 -9.37 -0.59 -7.96
N ALA A 86 -10.36 -1.01 -7.16
CA ALA A 86 -10.10 -1.48 -5.81
C ALA A 86 -9.63 -2.96 -5.85
N VAL A 87 -8.61 -3.27 -5.07
CA VAL A 87 -8.09 -4.62 -4.84
C VAL A 87 -8.25 -4.93 -3.37
N LEU A 88 -9.08 -5.92 -3.05
CA LEU A 88 -9.19 -6.48 -1.71
C LEU A 88 -8.29 -7.71 -1.66
N TYR A 89 -7.24 -7.65 -0.86
CA TYR A 89 -6.30 -8.75 -0.70
C TYR A 89 -6.41 -9.31 0.71
N ASN A 90 -6.91 -10.54 0.81
CA ASN A 90 -6.90 -11.29 2.05
C ASN A 90 -5.58 -12.04 2.17
N PHE A 91 -4.72 -11.58 3.08
CA PHE A 91 -3.38 -12.13 3.24
C PHE A 91 -3.35 -13.38 4.11
N ARG A 92 -4.44 -13.70 4.82
CA ARG A 92 -4.54 -14.94 5.61
C ARG A 92 -4.68 -16.17 4.71
N ASN A 93 -5.47 -16.06 3.64
CA ASN A 93 -5.70 -17.13 2.68
C ASN A 93 -5.12 -16.84 1.28
N ASN A 94 -4.39 -15.74 1.12
CA ASN A 94 -3.80 -15.28 -0.14
C ASN A 94 -4.84 -15.14 -1.27
N THR A 95 -6.06 -14.71 -0.94
CA THR A 95 -7.15 -14.50 -1.91
C THR A 95 -7.31 -13.04 -2.28
N VAL A 96 -7.79 -12.82 -3.50
CA VAL A 96 -7.82 -11.49 -4.12
C VAL A 96 -9.17 -11.29 -4.77
N LEU A 97 -9.84 -10.21 -4.40
CA LEU A 97 -11.05 -9.74 -5.06
C LEU A 97 -10.76 -8.38 -5.69
N LYS A 98 -11.08 -8.25 -6.98
CA LYS A 98 -10.91 -7.01 -7.73
C LYS A 98 -12.28 -6.46 -8.11
N SER A 99 -12.51 -5.18 -7.88
CA SER A 99 -13.74 -4.55 -8.37
C SER A 99 -13.72 -4.50 -9.90
N LYS A 100 -14.78 -4.98 -10.56
CA LYS A 100 -15.03 -4.60 -11.97
C LYS A 100 -15.56 -3.16 -11.96
N ILE A 101 -14.77 -2.21 -12.44
CA ILE A 101 -15.16 -0.80 -12.42
C ILE A 101 -16.32 -0.59 -13.39
N ASN A 102 -17.43 -0.05 -12.89
CA ASN A 102 -18.37 0.69 -13.70
C ASN A 102 -17.83 2.13 -13.74
N HIS A 103 -17.68 2.74 -14.93
CA HIS A 103 -16.88 3.97 -15.20
C HIS A 103 -17.30 5.26 -14.43
N LYS A 104 -18.15 5.14 -13.42
CA LYS A 104 -18.76 6.22 -12.63
C LYS A 104 -18.04 6.52 -11.31
N ILE A 105 -17.20 5.62 -10.80
CA ILE A 105 -16.50 5.84 -9.51
C ILE A 105 -15.04 6.24 -9.80
N ARG A 106 -14.69 7.49 -9.47
CA ARG A 106 -13.30 7.99 -9.47
C ARG A 106 -12.79 7.99 -8.03
N TRP A 107 -11.72 7.24 -7.77
CA TRP A 107 -11.05 7.26 -6.48
C TRP A 107 -9.99 8.36 -6.48
N PHE A 108 -10.20 9.40 -5.68
CA PHE A 108 -9.21 10.45 -5.49
C PHE A 108 -8.30 10.06 -4.34
N CYS A 109 -7.02 9.84 -4.62
CA CYS A 109 -5.99 9.82 -3.59
C CYS A 109 -5.53 11.26 -3.40
N THR A 110 -5.92 11.91 -2.30
CA THR A 110 -5.21 13.11 -1.87
C THR A 110 -3.81 12.68 -1.45
N GLU A 111 -2.79 13.30 -2.02
CA GLU A 111 -1.43 13.24 -1.48
C GLU A 111 -1.40 14.13 -0.25
N ASP A 112 -1.97 13.65 0.86
CA ASP A 112 -1.78 14.31 2.14
C ASP A 112 -0.35 13.98 2.57
N TYR A 113 0.57 14.86 2.19
CA TYR A 113 1.93 14.94 2.70
C TYR A 113 1.83 15.23 4.21
N VAL A 114 1.68 14.19 5.02
CA VAL A 114 1.78 14.30 6.47
C VAL A 114 3.27 14.37 6.80
N GLU A 115 3.78 15.59 6.86
CA GLU A 115 5.08 15.91 7.45
C GLU A 115 5.02 15.57 8.95
N VAL A 116 5.55 14.41 9.33
CA VAL A 116 5.73 14.05 10.75
C VAL A 116 7.03 14.68 11.21
N TRP A 117 6.94 15.87 11.79
CA TRP A 117 8.06 16.53 12.45
C TRP A 117 8.42 15.74 13.71
N PHE A 118 9.53 15.01 13.69
CA PHE A 118 10.16 14.48 14.90
C PHE A 118 10.91 15.63 15.58
N GLN A 119 10.34 16.23 16.63
CA GLN A 119 11.13 17.07 17.53
C GLN A 119 12.00 16.16 18.40
N LEU A 120 13.30 16.13 18.08
CA LEU A 120 14.33 15.65 19.00
C LEU A 120 14.50 16.72 20.08
N ALA A 121 13.94 16.49 21.27
CA ALA A 121 14.35 17.22 22.47
C ALA A 121 15.46 16.42 23.14
N HIS A 122 16.65 17.04 23.17
CA HIS A 122 17.83 16.64 23.93
C HIS A 122 17.58 16.67 25.44
#